data_AF-A0A7C2E0U4-F1
#
_entry.id   AF-A0A7C2E0U4-F1
#
_cell.length_a   1.000
_cell.length_b   1.000
_cell.length_c   1.000
_cell.angle_alpha   90.00
_cell.angle_beta   90.00
_cell.angle_gamma   90.00
#
_symmetry.space_group_name_H-M   'P 1'
#
loop_
_entity.id
_entity.type
_entity.pdbx_description
1 polymer ?
#
loop_
_entity_poly.entity_id
_entity_poly.type
_entity_poly.pdbx_seq_one_letter_code
_entity_poly.pdbx_strand_id
1 'polypeptide(L)' 'MKKIAVSLGEAELIRIKRILADEDREEALAFIRDVLEKKVKEADLPHCVPVFEESYHPNQGETVTGKKGTGEPGSGG' A
#
# COMPACT_ATOMS: atom_id res chain seq x y z
N MET A 1 21.70 1.77 8.32
CA MET A 1 20.64 2.40 9.14
C MET A 1 19.29 2.02 8.58
N LYS A 2 18.36 1.51 9.41
CA LYS A 2 16.97 1.23 9.00
C LYS A 2 16.21 2.55 8.87
N LYS A 3 15.51 2.75 7.76
CA LYS A 3 14.63 3.91 7.56
C LYS A 3 13.24 3.55 8.08
N ILE A 4 12.65 4.39 8.92
CA ILE A 4 11.30 4.23 9.44
C ILE A 4 10.52 5.48 9.05
N ALA A 5 9.38 5.29 8.38
CA ALA A 5 8.43 6.35 8.10
C ALA A 5 7.23 6.16 9.01
N VAL A 6 6.83 7.21 9.73
CA VAL A 6 5.63 7.20 10.59
C VAL A 6 4.64 8.24 10.07
N SER A 7 3.37 7.85 9.99
CA SER A 7 2.29 8.76 9.62
C SER A 7 1.73 9.43 10.88
N LEU A 8 1.61 10.76 10.86
CA LEU A 8 0.98 11.52 11.93
C LEU A 8 -0.44 11.91 11.51
N GLY A 9 -1.40 11.74 12.41
CA GLY A 9 -2.73 12.31 12.26
C GLY A 9 -2.70 13.83 12.38
N GLU A 10 -3.78 14.49 11.98
CA GLU A 10 -3.86 15.95 11.95
C GLU A 10 -3.60 16.60 13.33
N ALA A 11 -4.22 16.05 14.39
CA ALA A 11 -4.00 16.53 15.75
C ALA A 11 -2.55 16.35 16.22
N GLU A 12 -1.92 15.22 15.89
CA GLU A 12 -0.51 14.95 16.23
C GLU A 12 0.42 15.91 15.47
N LEU A 13 0.11 16.19 14.20
CA LEU A 13 0.86 17.12 13.36
C LEU A 13 0.77 18.56 13.87
N ILE A 14 -0.43 19.01 14.25
CA ILE A 14 -0.63 20.34 14.84
C ILE A 14 0.15 20.43 16.16
N ARG A 15 0.05 19.40 17.00
CA ARG A 15 0.73 19.36 18.30
C ARG A 15 2.24 19.47 18.15
N ILE A 16 2.87 18.68 17.27
CA ILE A 16 4.33 18.76 17.09
C ILE A 16 4.79 20.08 16.48
N LYS A 17 3.99 20.68 15.58
CA LYS A 17 4.28 22.03 15.06
C LYS A 17 4.29 23.08 16.17
N ARG A 18 3.34 23.00 17.11
CA ARG A 18 3.30 23.90 18.28
C ARG A 18 4.52 23.71 19.18
N ILE A 19 4.84 22.46 19.54
CA ILE A 19 6.02 22.13 20.36
C ILE A 19 7.30 22.76 19.76
N LEU A 20 7.47 22.67 18.43
CA LEU A 20 8.61 23.25 17.74
C LEU A 20 8.61 24.78 17.75
N ALA A 21 7.44 25.41 17.65
CA ALA A 21 7.31 26.86 17.69
C ALA A 21 7.59 27.43 19.09
N ASP A 22 7.15 26.71 20.13
CA ASP A 22 7.26 27.13 21.53
C ASP A 22 8.58 26.66 22.18
N GLU A 23 9.40 25.87 21.48
CA GLU A 23 10.60 25.18 21.99
C GLU A 23 10.36 24.40 23.31
N ASP A 24 9.16 23.85 23.47
CA ASP A 24 8.72 23.20 24.70
C ASP A 24 9.30 21.79 24.83
N ARG A 25 10.34 21.68 25.66
CA ARG A 25 11.05 20.42 25.89
C ARG A 25 10.22 19.39 26.64
N GLU A 26 9.39 19.80 27.59
CA GLU A 26 8.59 18.85 28.38
C GLU A 26 7.49 18.23 27.51
N GLU A 27 6.82 19.06 26.71
CA GLU A 27 5.80 18.57 25.82
C GLU A 27 6.39 17.74 24.65
N ALA A 28 7.60 18.05 24.20
CA ALA A 28 8.34 17.20 23.26
C ALA A 28 8.56 15.78 23.82
N LEU A 29 8.98 15.67 25.09
CA LEU A 29 9.17 14.37 25.74
C LEU A 29 7.85 13.61 25.89
N ALA A 30 6.77 14.31 26.27
CA ALA A 30 5.44 13.73 26.33
C ALA A 30 4.97 13.23 24.95
N PHE A 31 5.22 13.99 23.87
CA PHE A 31 4.90 13.59 22.51
C PHE A 31 5.68 12.34 22.07
N ILE A 32 6.97 12.26 22.42
CA ILE A 32 7.79 11.08 22.10
C ILE A 32 7.22 9.82 22.77
N ARG A 33 6.90 9.89 24.06
CA ARG A 33 6.35 8.76 24.83
C ARG A 33 4.95 8.37 24.36
N ASP A 34 4.06 9.34 24.18
CA ASP A 34 2.64 9.04 24.03
C ASP A 34 2.26 8.72 22.57
N VAL A 35 3.00 9.29 21.60
CA VAL A 35 2.71 9.21 20.16
C VAL A 35 3.79 8.42 19.41
N LEU A 36 5.05 8.87 19.46
CA LEU A 36 6.11 8.26 18.63
C LEU A 36 6.45 6.85 19.06
N GLU A 37 6.48 6.55 20.37
CA GLU A 37 6.80 5.21 20.87
C GLU A 37 5.89 4.13 20.25
N LYS A 38 4.57 4.40 20.19
CA LYS A 38 3.59 3.47 19.63
C LYS A 38 3.82 3.26 18.13
N LYS A 39 3.95 4.36 17.38
CA LYS A 39 4.11 4.30 15.92
C LYS A 39 5.44 3.67 15.50
N VAL A 40 6.52 3.93 16.26
CA VAL A 40 7.82 3.30 15.99
C VAL A 40 7.77 1.81 16.30
N LYS A 41 7.14 1.39 17.41
CA LYS A 41 6.94 -0.03 17.71
C LYS A 41 6.13 -0.73 16.63
N GLU A 42 5.05 -0.12 16.17
CA GLU A 42 4.23 -0.65 15.08
C GLU A 42 5.00 -0.76 13.76
N ALA A 43 5.81 0.24 13.41
CA ALA A 43 6.64 0.22 12.21
C ALA A 43 7.86 -0.73 12.32
N ASP A 44 8.22 -1.13 13.54
CA ASP A 44 9.28 -2.10 13.78
C ASP A 44 8.77 -3.55 13.75
N LEU A 45 7.46 -3.76 13.89
CA LEU A 45 6.85 -5.08 13.70
C LEU A 45 7.13 -5.59 12.27
N PRO A 46 7.39 -6.90 12.12
CA PRO A 46 7.57 -7.49 10.80
C PRO A 46 6.28 -7.28 9.99
N HIS A 47 6.37 -6.47 8.92
CA HIS A 47 5.28 -6.33 7.98
C HIS A 47 5.08 -7.67 7.25
N CYS A 48 3.99 -8.36 7.56
CA CYS A 48 3.51 -9.50 6.78
C CYS A 48 3.10 -8.99 5.40
N VAL A 49 4.03 -9.06 4.43
CA VAL A 49 3.71 -8.80 3.03
C VAL A 49 3.03 -10.06 2.50
N PRO A 50 1.75 -10.03 2.08
CA PRO A 50 1.16 -11.17 1.41
C PRO A 50 1.91 -11.36 0.09
N VAL A 51 2.70 -12.43 0.01
CA VAL A 51 3.29 -12.89 -1.24
C VAL A 51 2.17 -13.59 -1.99
N PHE A 52 1.62 -12.93 -3.01
CA PHE A 52 0.83 -13.64 -4.01
C PHE A 52 1.81 -14.40 -4.89
N GLU A 53 1.85 -15.73 -4.78
CA GLU A 53 2.59 -16.57 -5.72
C GLU A 53 2.08 -16.25 -7.14
N GLU A 54 2.99 -15.80 -8.00
CA GLU A 54 2.76 -15.63 -9.42
C GLU A 54 2.26 -16.95 -10.02
N SER A 55 0.94 -17.07 -10.17
CA SER A 55 0.32 -17.93 -11.19
C SER A 55 -0.52 -17.07 -12.13
N TYR A 56 -0.04 -15.86 -12.46
CA TYR A 56 -0.60 -15.06 -13.54
C TYR A 56 0.08 -15.50 -14.84
N HIS A 57 -0.52 -16.47 -15.54
CA HIS A 57 -0.17 -16.75 -16.92
C HIS A 57 -0.88 -15.73 -17.82
N PRO A 58 -0.17 -14.82 -18.51
CA PRO A 58 -0.80 -14.03 -19.57
C PRO A 58 -1.29 -15.00 -20.66
N ASN A 59 -2.55 -14.84 -21.10
CA ASN A 59 -3.32 -15.65 -22.08
C ASN A 59 -4.46 -16.54 -21.55
N GLN A 60 -4.99 -16.34 -20.34
CA GLN A 60 -6.24 -16.98 -19.88
C GLN A 60 -7.53 -16.37 -20.51
N GLY A 61 -7.40 -15.61 -21.60
CA GLY A 61 -8.48 -14.84 -22.22
C GLY A 61 -8.92 -15.31 -23.61
N GLU A 62 -8.59 -16.53 -24.04
CA GLU A 62 -8.90 -16.99 -25.40
C GLU A 62 -9.65 -18.34 -25.44
N THR A 63 -10.86 -18.39 -24.86
CA THR A 63 -11.92 -19.29 -25.33
C THR A 63 -13.30 -18.68 -25.11
N VAL A 64 -13.56 -17.51 -25.69
CA VAL A 64 -14.94 -17.16 -26.08
C VAL A 64 -15.13 -17.70 -27.50
N THR A 65 -15.65 -18.92 -27.61
CA THR A 65 -16.04 -19.54 -28.88
C THR A 65 -17.28 -18.84 -29.45
N GLY A 66 -17.08 -17.66 -30.03
CA GLY A 66 -18.05 -17.00 -30.89
C GLY A 66 -17.78 -17.30 -32.36
N LYS A 67 -18.12 -18.49 -32.87
CA LYS A 67 -18.24 -18.69 -34.33
C LYS A 67 -19.65 -18.36 -34.78
N LYS A 68 -19.87 -17.09 -35.13
CA LYS A 68 -20.99 -16.62 -35.99
C LYS A 68 -20.52 -16.78 -37.44
N GLY A 69 -21.26 -17.58 -38.23
CA GLY A 69 -20.86 -18.00 -39.58
C GLY A 69 -21.16 -17.02 -40.72
N THR A 70 -20.86 -17.51 -41.94
CA THR A 70 -21.19 -17.13 -43.35
C THR A 70 -19.90 -17.17 -44.17
N GLY A 71 -19.72 -17.81 -45.32
CA GLY A 71 -20.52 -18.59 -46.27
C GLY A 71 -19.79 -18.55 -47.62
N GLU A 72 -19.70 -19.64 -48.38
CA GLU A 72 -19.66 -19.65 -49.87
C GLU A 72 -19.58 -21.10 -50.41
N PRO A 73 -20.39 -21.47 -51.43
CA PRO A 73 -20.34 -22.77 -52.08
C PRO A 73 -19.67 -22.71 -53.47
N GLY A 74 -18.91 -23.76 -53.82
CA GLY A 74 -18.83 -24.24 -55.20
C GLY A 74 -17.45 -24.33 -55.86
N SER A 75 -17.10 -25.56 -56.25
CA SER A 75 -16.43 -26.02 -57.49
C SER A 75 -15.65 -27.29 -57.12
N GLY A 76 -15.99 -28.50 -57.55
CA GLY A 76 -16.16 -28.94 -58.93
C GLY A 76 -15.07 -29.98 -59.21
N GLY A 77 -15.47 -31.23 -59.37
CA GLY A 77 -14.61 -32.40 -59.61
C GLY A 77 -15.41 -33.68 -59.50
#